data_AF-A0A7L0ZEK1-F1
#
_entry.id   AF-A0A7L0ZEK1-F1
#
_cell.length_a   1.000
_cell.length_b   1.000
_cell.length_c   1.000
_cell.angle_alpha   90.00
_cell.angle_beta   90.00
_cell.angle_gamma   90.00
#
_symmetry.space_group_name_H-M   'P 1'
#
loop_
_entity.id
_entity.type
_entity.pdbx_description
1 polymer ?
#
loop_
_entity_poly.entity_id
_entity_poly.type
_entity_poly.pdbx_seq_one_letter_code
_entity_poly.pdbx_strand_id
1 'polypeptide(L)' 'SKGALGFQHPVRLYLPKSKSQKFLTKMGEKVLASFPVQATIHFYNDDANSEEEEE' A
#
# COMPACT_ATOMS: atom_id res chain seq x y z
N SER A 1 15.94 -19.01 9.35
CA SER A 1 14.91 -18.46 10.23
C SER A 1 13.90 -19.55 10.53
N LYS A 2 13.51 -19.71 11.80
CA LYS A 2 12.39 -20.59 12.18
C LYS A 2 11.11 -19.94 11.64
N GLY A 3 10.33 -20.65 10.82
CA GLY A 3 9.06 -20.13 10.31
C GLY A 3 8.10 -19.81 11.47
N ALA A 4 7.12 -18.94 11.22
CA ALA A 4 6.21 -18.35 12.22
C ALA A 4 5.35 -19.35 13.03
N LEU A 5 5.46 -20.67 12.80
CA LEU A 5 4.66 -21.73 13.45
C LEU A 5 5.52 -22.85 14.07
N GLY A 6 6.84 -22.69 14.17
CA GLY A 6 7.73 -23.71 14.77
C GLY A 6 7.88 -25.02 13.97
N PHE A 7 6.97 -25.30 13.03
CA PHE A 7 7.08 -26.41 12.09
C PHE A 7 7.97 -26.05 10.91
N GLN A 8 9.05 -26.81 10.74
CA GLN A 8 9.93 -26.72 9.58
C GLN A 8 9.67 -27.93 8.68
N HIS A 9 9.07 -27.68 7.51
CA HIS A 9 8.86 -28.71 6.51
C HIS A 9 10.22 -29.34 6.11
N PRO A 10 10.34 -30.67 5.97
CA PRO A 10 11.62 -31.35 5.75
C PRO A 10 12.26 -31.00 4.41
N VAL A 11 11.48 -30.45 3.48
CA VAL A 11 11.97 -29.89 2.23
C VAL A 11 11.68 -28.39 2.14
N ARG A 12 12.66 -27.65 1.62
CA ARG A 12 12.53 -26.23 1.33
C ARG A 12 11.65 -26.06 0.09
N LEU A 13 10.50 -25.42 0.27
CA LEU A 13 9.60 -25.12 -0.84
C LEU A 13 10.13 -23.91 -1.61
N TYR A 14 10.40 -24.10 -2.89
CA TYR A 14 10.78 -23.02 -3.81
C TYR A 14 9.60 -22.67 -4.71
N LEU A 15 9.49 -21.39 -5.06
CA LEU A 15 8.54 -20.96 -6.07
C LEU A 15 9.03 -21.41 -7.45
N PRO A 16 8.21 -22.12 -8.25
CA PRO A 16 8.60 -22.48 -9.62
C PRO A 16 8.91 -21.22 -10.44
N LYS A 17 10.02 -21.22 -11.18
CA LYS A 17 10.43 -20.08 -12.03
C LYS A 17 9.33 -19.66 -13.01
N SER A 18 8.57 -20.60 -13.57
CA SER A 18 7.45 -20.32 -14.48
C SER A 18 6.28 -19.56 -13.83
N LYS A 19 6.20 -19.54 -12.49
CA LYS A 19 5.14 -18.88 -11.72
C LYS A 19 5.64 -17.68 -10.91
N SER A 20 6.95 -17.41 -10.92
CA SER A 20 7.55 -16.36 -10.09
C SER A 20 7.02 -14.99 -10.45
N GLN A 21 6.96 -14.67 -11.74
CA GLN A 21 6.49 -13.37 -12.22
C GLN A 21 5.06 -13.09 -11.76
N LYS A 22 4.13 -14.01 -12.05
CA LYS A 22 2.71 -13.87 -11.67
C LYS A 22 2.53 -13.72 -10.16
N PHE A 23 3.29 -14.48 -9.37
CA PHE A 23 3.22 -14.40 -7.91
C PHE A 23 3.75 -13.05 -7.40
N LEU A 24 4.92 -12.62 -7.85
CA LEU A 24 5.55 -11.38 -7.41
C LEU A 24 4.72 -10.16 -7.80
N THR A 25 4.18 -10.13 -9.02
CA THR A 25 3.28 -9.06 -9.48
C THR A 25 2.04 -8.97 -8.59
N LYS A 26 1.34 -10.09 -8.37
CA LYS A 26 0.14 -10.13 -7.50
C LYS A 26 0.44 -9.70 -6.06
N MET A 27 1.60 -10.10 -5.52
CA MET A 27 2.02 -9.67 -4.19
C MET A 27 2.32 -8.18 -4.14
N GLY A 28 2.99 -7.64 -5.16
CA GLY A 28 3.28 -6.21 -5.30
C GLY A 28 1.99 -5.36 -5.34
N GLU A 29 1.01 -5.74 -6.14
CA GLU A 29 -0.29 -5.05 -6.23
C GLU A 29 -0.98 -4.95 -4.88
N LYS A 30 -1.03 -6.06 -4.11
CA LYS A 30 -1.63 -6.07 -2.77
C LYS A 30 -0.91 -5.15 -1.80
N VAL A 31 0.41 -5.15 -1.86
CA VAL A 31 1.24 -4.28 -1.02
C VAL A 31 0.97 -2.82 -1.36
N LEU A 32 0.99 -2.48 -2.65
CA LEU A 32 0.69 -1.12 -3.14
C LEU A 32 -0.72 -0.65 -2.79
N ALA A 33 -1.71 -1.53 -2.82
CA ALA A 33 -3.08 -1.18 -2.42
C ALA A 33 -3.21 -0.78 -0.94
N SER A 34 -2.27 -1.21 -0.09
CA SER A 34 -2.22 -0.84 1.33
C SER A 34 -1.37 0.39 1.62
N PHE A 35 -0.62 0.88 0.62
CA PHE A 35 0.09 2.14 0.79
C PHE A 35 -0.92 3.29 0.80
N PRO A 36 -0.84 4.21 1.77
CA PRO A 36 -1.69 5.38 1.79
C PRO A 36 -1.49 6.14 0.47
N VAL A 37 -2.58 6.39 -0.25
CA VAL A 37 -2.56 7.29 -1.39
C VAL A 37 -2.06 8.63 -0.87
N GLN A 38 -0.98 9.15 -1.48
CA GLN A 38 -0.40 10.44 -1.09
C GLN A 38 -1.52 11.48 -1.10
N ALA A 39 -1.62 12.25 0.00
CA ALA A 39 -2.60 13.32 0.13
C ALA A 39 -2.55 14.20 -1.12
N THR A 40 -3.66 14.26 -1.86
CA THR A 40 -3.79 15.22 -2.95
C THR A 40 -3.85 16.60 -2.32
N ILE A 41 -2.98 17.52 -2.76
CA ILE A 41 -3.04 18.91 -2.32
C ILE A 41 -4.36 19.47 -2.87
N HIS A 42 -5.34 19.65 -1.99
CA HIS A 42 -6.57 20.36 -2.32
C HIS A 42 -6.31 21.80 -1.88
N PHE A 43 -6.12 22.69 -2.85
CA PHE A 43 -6.10 24.12 -2.54
C PHE A 43 -7.47 24.46 -1.92
N TYR A 44 -7.47 25.08 -0.75
CA TYR A 44 -8.68 25.73 -0.28
C TYR A 44 -8.94 26.89 -1.25
N ASN A 45 -10.18 26.99 -1.76
CA ASN A 45 -10.61 28.26 -2.33
C ASN A 45 -10.65 29.23 -1.15
N ASP A 46 -9.64 30.09 -1.04
CA ASP A 46 -9.69 31.28 -0.22
C ASP A 46 -10.70 32.27 -0.84
N ASP A 47 -11.95 31.82 -1.05
CA ASP A 47 -13.09 32.72 -1.15
C ASP A 47 -13.34 33.26 0.28
N ALA A 48 -12.33 33.96 0.81
CA ALA A 48 -12.46 34.88 1.91
C ALA A 48 -13.23 36.12 1.42
N ASN A 49 -14.45 35.88 0.92
CA ASN A 49 -15.53 36.84 1.00
C ASN A 49 -16.24 36.57 2.33
N SER A 50 -15.51 36.75 3.44
CA SER A 50 -16.15 36.95 4.74
C SER A 50 -16.59 38.40 4.75
N GLU A 51 -17.89 38.54 4.56
CA GLU A 51 -18.68 39.75 4.48
C GLU A 51 -18.32 40.72 5.62
N GLU A 52 -18.43 42.01 5.28
CA GLU A 52 -18.43 43.16 6.17
C GLU A 52 -19.14 42.88 7.51
N GLU A 53 -18.39 42.90 8.62
CA GLU A 53 -18.96 43.10 9.97
C GLU A 53 -18.51 44.49 10.46
N GLU A 54 -19.42 45.45 10.25
CA GLU A 54 -19.71 46.70 10.97
C GLU A 54 -18.67 47.30 11.95
N GLU A 55 -18.13 48.48 11.62
CA GLU A 55 -17.80 49.57 12.57
C GLU A 55 -18.41 50.90 12.11
#